data_AF-A0A0L7LE25-F1
#
_entry.id   AF-A0A0L7LE25-F1
#
_cell.length_a   1.000
_cell.length_b   1.000
_cell.length_c   1.000
_cell.angle_alpha   90.00
_cell.angle_beta   90.00
_cell.angle_gamma   90.00
#
_symmetry.space_group_name_H-M   'P 1'
#
loop_
_entity.id
_entity.type
_entity.pdbx_description
1 polymer ?
#
loop_
_entity_poly.entity_id
_entity_poly.type
_entity_poly.pdbx_seq_one_letter_code
_entity_poly.pdbx_strand_id
1 'polypeptide(L)'
;WSLLPTDIKRIKKKYWRQRSSDDGPIRLAKVKLEGTTTFGTAPSLVQEGKHFSSIHVNRVIHKPNLFHQFLRQIHQEPPPKILYPLESRKLLKVAGSDAAEFLQGLITNDMRHFEEGTKSMYAMFLNNRGRVLYDTLIHKYDNSFMIECDKNVLSLLHRHLKLYKLKRKVEIGDVNNNLKVWAFIAPPEIEADPQSNINLYKDPRLSDIGYNINIYKDPRLENLGYRILSHASLNEDTMANVVGKEVTIEKCEKGYKHLRYTLGVSEGACDLPPGTSFPLEANCDYLHGVSFHKGCYIGQELTARVHHTGVVRKRIMPLKFSEEVANLEVDSVISASGNPKSNLGKLKGFVGNYGLGLVRIKEALEAKGLIIGKYALEDSKTKEEAVQIVYDFKCSNCNLNEKAHYKGQKPPFSRNIVLRHPSYVMKDPFSPPGKGEILVIGSDCAICDKPVCISKDCSLFYIKSYCLDCANKHYETFPVEIK
;
A
#
# COMPACT_ATOMS: atom_id res chain seq x y z
N TRP A 1 44.35 -8.77 19.49
CA TRP A 1 45.18 -7.73 18.85
C TRP A 1 45.21 -8.07 17.38
N SER A 2 44.60 -7.38 16.43
CA SER A 2 43.96 -6.05 16.35
C SER A 2 43.21 -6.01 15.00
N LEU A 3 42.13 -5.21 14.93
CA LEU A 3 41.32 -4.85 13.74
C LEU A 3 40.12 -5.77 13.42
N LEU A 4 38.93 -5.39 13.94
CA LEU A 4 37.67 -5.20 13.20
C LEU A 4 36.57 -4.67 14.17
N PRO A 5 35.58 -3.88 13.69
CA PRO A 5 34.74 -3.01 14.53
C PRO A 5 33.72 -3.75 15.42
N THR A 6 33.68 -3.34 16.68
CA THR A 6 32.67 -3.68 17.69
C THR A 6 31.34 -2.98 17.42
N ASP A 7 30.34 -3.73 16.93
CA ASP A 7 28.91 -3.37 17.05
C ASP A 7 28.04 -4.62 17.26
N ILE A 8 28.29 -5.33 18.37
CA ILE A 8 27.33 -6.30 18.93
C ILE A 8 26.38 -5.52 19.86
N LYS A 9 25.27 -4.98 19.32
CA LYS A 9 24.17 -4.47 20.17
C LYS A 9 23.20 -5.61 20.52
N ARG A 10 23.51 -6.19 21.67
CA ARG A 10 22.76 -7.08 22.59
C ARG A 10 21.22 -7.01 22.45
N ILE A 11 20.61 -8.07 21.88
CA ILE A 11 19.17 -8.35 22.01
C ILE A 11 18.84 -8.57 23.50
N LYS A 12 18.03 -7.72 24.13
CA LYS A 12 17.53 -7.96 25.49
C LYS A 12 16.44 -9.05 25.45
N LYS A 13 16.80 -10.26 25.88
CA LYS A 13 15.88 -11.36 26.18
C LYS A 13 14.98 -10.98 27.36
N LYS A 14 13.65 -11.08 27.21
CA LYS A 14 12.71 -11.14 28.34
C LYS A 14 12.10 -12.54 28.37
N TYR A 15 12.23 -13.22 29.52
CA TYR A 15 11.70 -14.56 29.77
C TYR A 15 10.28 -14.47 30.29
N TRP A 16 9.39 -15.36 29.83
CA TRP A 16 8.08 -15.58 30.45
C TRP A 16 8.05 -16.97 31.10
N ARG A 17 7.51 -17.03 32.33
CA ARG A 17 7.19 -18.26 33.08
C ARG A 17 5.67 -18.34 33.21
N GLN A 18 5.09 -19.46 32.80
CA GLN A 18 3.80 -19.90 33.31
C GLN A 18 3.92 -21.40 33.61
N ARG A 19 3.58 -21.80 34.84
CA ARG A 19 3.53 -23.20 35.27
C ARG A 19 2.19 -23.78 34.85
N SER A 20 2.21 -24.84 34.04
CA SER A 20 1.31 -25.98 34.18
C SER A 20 2.10 -27.24 33.86
N SER A 21 1.73 -28.31 34.56
CA SER A 21 2.42 -29.58 34.74
C SER A 21 2.91 -30.27 33.44
N ASP A 22 4.14 -30.79 33.55
CA ASP A 22 4.77 -31.86 32.77
C ASP A 22 5.29 -31.66 31.34
N ASP A 23 5.44 -30.42 30.86
CA ASP A 23 6.29 -30.16 29.68
C ASP A 23 7.13 -28.87 29.82
N GLY A 24 8.38 -28.92 29.36
CA GLY A 24 9.38 -27.86 29.52
C GLY A 24 9.03 -26.52 28.84
N PRO A 25 9.77 -25.43 29.11
CA PRO A 25 9.40 -24.09 28.64
C PRO A 25 9.52 -23.92 27.12
N ILE A 26 8.40 -23.54 26.48
CA ILE A 26 8.35 -23.07 25.09
C ILE A 26 9.06 -21.71 24.98
N ARG A 27 10.02 -21.57 24.05
CA ARG A 27 10.83 -20.36 23.86
C ARG A 27 10.38 -19.60 22.60
N LEU A 28 9.85 -18.39 22.78
CA LEU A 28 9.49 -17.46 21.69
C LEU A 28 10.39 -16.21 21.72
N ALA A 29 10.75 -15.66 20.55
CA ALA A 29 11.56 -14.45 20.45
C ALA A 29 10.68 -13.23 20.09
N LYS A 30 10.76 -12.19 20.92
CA LYS A 30 10.10 -10.90 20.70
C LYS A 30 11.09 -9.90 20.09
N VAL A 31 10.75 -9.31 18.95
CA VAL A 31 11.54 -8.26 18.30
C VAL A 31 10.96 -6.90 18.69
N LYS A 32 11.80 -5.98 19.20
CA LYS A 32 11.40 -4.61 19.57
C LYS A 32 12.36 -3.61 18.93
N LEU A 33 11.85 -2.56 18.31
CA LEU A 33 12.64 -1.42 17.80
C LEU A 33 12.91 -0.44 18.96
N GLU A 34 14.19 -0.14 19.23
CA GLU A 34 14.59 1.05 20.01
C GLU A 34 15.10 2.11 19.03
N GLY A 35 14.69 3.36 19.25
CA GLY A 35 14.60 4.42 18.25
C GLY A 35 15.91 5.01 17.71
N THR A 36 15.72 5.74 16.62
CA THR A 36 16.65 6.65 15.93
C THR A 36 17.34 7.64 16.89
N THR A 37 18.67 7.60 16.96
CA THR A 37 19.48 8.68 17.54
C THR A 37 19.70 9.79 16.53
N THR A 38 19.20 10.99 16.86
CA THR A 38 19.60 12.28 16.31
C THR A 38 21.04 12.59 16.70
N PHE A 39 21.83 13.12 15.76
CA PHE A 39 23.14 13.71 16.03
C PHE A 39 22.98 14.97 16.87
N GLY A 40 23.75 15.09 17.94
CA GLY A 40 23.85 16.28 18.77
C GLY A 40 25.08 16.21 19.67
N THR A 41 25.92 17.22 19.54
CA THR A 41 27.18 17.49 20.25
C THR A 41 27.08 17.47 21.78
N ALA A 42 28.23 17.24 22.42
CA ALA A 42 28.45 16.93 23.84
C ALA A 42 28.28 18.14 24.83
N PRO A 43 28.64 18.04 26.14
CA PRO A 43 27.68 17.91 27.26
C PRO A 43 27.82 19.02 28.34
N SER A 44 26.87 19.12 29.28
CA SER A 44 27.13 19.53 30.69
C SER A 44 25.88 19.57 31.60
N LEU A 45 26.09 19.15 32.87
CA LEU A 45 25.44 19.53 34.15
C LEU A 45 23.99 19.04 34.40
N VAL A 46 23.73 18.07 35.29
CA VAL A 46 23.68 18.06 36.79
C VAL A 46 22.34 18.58 37.38
N GLN A 47 21.81 17.77 38.31
CA GLN A 47 20.83 18.00 39.40
C GLN A 47 19.36 17.51 39.28
N GLU A 48 19.05 16.56 40.19
CA GLU A 48 17.90 16.45 41.13
C GLU A 48 16.48 16.70 40.58
N GLY A 49 15.52 15.78 40.60
CA GLY A 49 15.03 15.01 41.75
C GLY A 49 13.66 15.54 42.19
N LYS A 50 12.57 14.78 42.02
CA LYS A 50 11.35 14.79 42.87
C LYS A 50 10.27 13.80 42.42
N HIS A 51 9.80 13.04 43.41
CA HIS A 51 8.64 12.15 43.46
C HIS A 51 7.30 12.85 43.20
N PHE A 52 6.31 12.14 42.62
CA PHE A 52 4.87 12.14 43.00
C PHE A 52 4.25 10.86 42.39
N SER A 53 4.06 9.79 43.18
CA SER A 53 2.86 9.41 43.93
C SER A 53 1.73 8.82 43.07
N SER A 54 1.45 7.55 43.39
CA SER A 54 0.34 6.70 42.99
C SER A 54 -1.04 7.38 43.11
N ILE A 55 -1.87 7.21 42.07
CA ILE A 55 -3.33 7.27 42.18
C ILE A 55 -3.87 5.90 41.74
N HIS A 56 -4.45 5.18 42.70
CA HIS A 56 -5.31 4.02 42.46
C HIS A 56 -6.70 4.50 42.08
N VAL A 57 -7.23 4.06 40.94
CA VAL A 57 -8.68 3.94 40.74
C VAL A 57 -9.00 2.69 39.89
N ASN A 58 -9.53 1.69 40.60
CA ASN A 58 -10.54 0.68 40.25
C ASN A 58 -10.59 0.04 38.85
N ARG A 59 -10.53 -1.29 38.89
CA ARG A 59 -11.09 -2.23 37.90
C ARG A 59 -12.49 -1.78 37.45
N VAL A 60 -12.65 -1.56 36.16
CA VAL A 60 -13.92 -1.76 35.45
C VAL A 60 -13.61 -2.64 34.24
N ILE A 61 -14.24 -3.81 34.24
CA ILE A 61 -14.25 -4.77 33.15
C ILE A 61 -14.91 -4.09 31.94
N HIS A 62 -14.19 -3.92 30.83
CA HIS A 62 -14.83 -3.56 29.56
C HIS A 62 -14.22 -4.28 28.35
N LYS A 63 -15.18 -4.83 27.59
CA LYS A 63 -15.16 -5.68 26.41
C LYS A 63 -14.15 -5.29 25.32
N PRO A 64 -13.56 -6.27 24.62
CA PRO A 64 -12.64 -6.01 23.53
C PRO A 64 -13.43 -5.55 22.31
N ASN A 65 -13.12 -4.37 21.80
CA ASN A 65 -13.42 -3.95 20.44
C ASN A 65 -12.36 -2.93 20.11
N LEU A 66 -11.59 -3.16 19.04
CA LEU A 66 -11.31 -2.15 18.02
C LEU A 66 -10.19 -2.59 17.05
N PHE A 67 -10.53 -2.44 15.77
CA PHE A 67 -9.70 -2.26 14.58
C PHE A 67 -9.12 -3.49 13.85
N HIS A 68 -9.87 -3.97 12.84
CA HIS A 68 -9.40 -4.13 11.45
C HIS A 68 -10.61 -4.07 10.52
N GLN A 69 -10.67 -3.11 9.59
CA GLN A 69 -11.93 -2.78 8.92
C GLN A 69 -11.85 -2.51 7.43
N PHE A 70 -10.87 -3.14 6.76
CA PHE A 70 -10.83 -3.19 5.30
C PHE A 70 -10.24 -4.52 4.86
N LEU A 71 -11.00 -5.26 4.05
CA LEU A 71 -10.57 -6.52 3.47
C LEU A 71 -9.76 -6.24 2.20
N ARG A 72 -8.51 -6.74 2.16
CA ARG A 72 -7.76 -6.98 0.91
C ARG A 72 -8.08 -8.41 0.50
N GLN A 73 -8.84 -8.60 -0.57
CA GLN A 73 -9.15 -9.93 -1.07
C GLN A 73 -7.87 -10.54 -1.66
N ILE A 74 -7.40 -11.66 -1.10
CA ILE A 74 -6.28 -12.45 -1.65
C ILE A 74 -6.94 -13.61 -2.40
N HIS A 75 -6.86 -13.58 -3.74
CA HIS A 75 -7.29 -14.70 -4.58
C HIS A 75 -6.24 -15.83 -4.55
N GLN A 76 -6.70 -17.09 -4.54
CA GLN A 76 -5.88 -18.31 -4.48
C GLN A 76 -5.38 -18.79 -5.87
N GLU A 77 -5.78 -18.16 -6.95
CA GLU A 77 -5.25 -18.36 -8.30
C GLU A 77 -4.55 -17.06 -8.75
N PRO A 78 -3.44 -17.13 -9.53
CA PRO A 78 -2.84 -15.93 -10.09
C PRO A 78 -3.92 -15.22 -10.91
N PRO A 79 -4.24 -13.94 -10.60
CA PRO A 79 -5.29 -13.24 -11.32
C PRO A 79 -5.02 -13.32 -12.83
N PRO A 80 -6.04 -13.56 -13.66
CA PRO A 80 -5.88 -13.56 -15.11
C PRO A 80 -5.20 -12.26 -15.54
N LYS A 81 -4.28 -12.35 -16.50
CA LYS A 81 -3.63 -11.17 -17.06
C LYS A 81 -4.64 -10.43 -17.93
N ILE A 82 -5.10 -9.27 -17.47
CA ILE A 82 -6.12 -8.50 -18.18
C ILE A 82 -5.57 -7.13 -18.56
N LEU A 83 -5.78 -6.75 -19.82
CA LEU A 83 -5.44 -5.44 -20.35
C LEU A 83 -6.72 -4.65 -20.64
N TYR A 84 -6.79 -3.44 -20.09
CA TYR A 84 -7.91 -2.52 -20.25
C TYR A 84 -7.47 -1.25 -21.00
N PRO A 85 -8.02 -0.92 -22.17
CA PRO A 85 -7.91 0.42 -22.73
C PRO A 85 -8.67 1.40 -21.84
N LEU A 86 -8.00 2.46 -21.38
CA LEU A 86 -8.59 3.49 -20.52
C LEU A 86 -8.99 4.72 -21.36
N GLU A 87 -10.11 4.64 -22.06
CA GLU A 87 -10.72 5.75 -22.79
C GLU A 87 -11.13 6.94 -21.90
N SER A 88 -11.45 6.67 -20.63
CA SER A 88 -11.76 7.67 -19.62
C SER A 88 -10.56 8.49 -19.18
N ARG A 89 -9.33 8.05 -19.48
CA ARG A 89 -8.07 8.71 -19.12
C ARG A 89 -7.43 9.36 -20.34
N LYS A 90 -6.90 10.56 -20.14
CA LYS A 90 -6.26 11.39 -21.16
C LYS A 90 -4.97 11.98 -20.64
N LEU A 91 -4.08 12.35 -21.55
CA LEU A 91 -2.73 12.84 -21.24
C LEU A 91 -2.58 14.31 -21.65
N LEU A 92 -1.88 15.07 -20.80
CA LEU A 92 -1.25 16.33 -21.16
C LEU A 92 0.26 16.19 -21.03
N LYS A 93 0.98 16.57 -22.08
CA LYS A 93 2.43 16.68 -22.06
C LYS A 93 2.83 18.01 -21.45
N VAL A 94 3.73 17.99 -20.49
CA VAL A 94 4.39 19.17 -19.91
C VAL A 94 5.89 19.03 -20.12
N ALA A 95 6.49 19.93 -20.90
CA ALA A 95 7.89 19.89 -21.28
C ALA A 95 8.57 21.26 -21.09
N GLY A 96 9.90 21.30 -21.14
CA GLY A 96 10.70 22.52 -20.97
C GLY A 96 11.56 22.52 -19.72
N SER A 97 12.55 23.41 -19.66
CA SER A 97 13.55 23.46 -18.58
C SER A 97 12.93 23.65 -17.20
N ASP A 98 11.82 24.40 -17.14
CA ASP A 98 11.22 24.79 -15.87
C ASP A 98 10.06 23.84 -15.48
N ALA A 99 9.82 22.77 -16.25
CA ALA A 99 8.65 21.91 -16.09
C ALA A 99 8.56 21.26 -14.70
N ALA A 100 9.68 20.79 -14.15
CA ALA A 100 9.72 20.15 -12.84
C ALA A 100 9.41 21.17 -11.73
N GLU A 101 10.08 22.33 -11.72
CA GLU A 101 9.83 23.39 -10.74
C GLU A 101 8.41 23.95 -10.84
N PHE A 102 7.91 24.11 -12.07
CA PHE A 102 6.54 24.53 -12.33
C PHE A 102 5.51 23.57 -11.73
N LEU A 103 5.65 22.26 -11.96
CA LEU A 103 4.76 21.27 -11.37
C LEU A 103 4.92 21.15 -9.85
N GLN A 104 6.15 21.33 -9.34
CA GLN A 104 6.45 21.28 -7.91
C GLN A 104 5.58 22.28 -7.12
N GLY A 105 5.24 23.44 -7.66
CA GLY A 105 4.36 24.41 -7.00
C GLY A 105 2.86 24.13 -7.09
N LEU A 106 2.43 23.19 -7.95
CA LEU A 106 1.00 23.00 -8.27
C LEU A 106 0.41 21.68 -7.74
N ILE A 107 1.26 20.68 -7.53
CA ILE A 107 0.82 19.34 -7.15
C ILE A 107 1.08 19.03 -5.68
N THR A 108 0.30 18.12 -5.11
CA THR A 108 0.45 17.67 -3.72
C THR A 108 1.69 16.81 -3.45
N ASN A 109 2.26 16.17 -4.48
CA ASN A 109 3.41 15.26 -4.34
C ASN A 109 4.74 15.92 -4.77
N ASP A 110 5.86 15.27 -4.53
CA ASP A 110 7.20 15.84 -4.76
C ASP A 110 7.80 15.43 -6.11
N MET A 111 8.10 16.41 -6.97
CA MET A 111 8.77 16.18 -8.25
C MET A 111 10.20 15.63 -8.08
N ARG A 112 10.83 15.84 -6.92
CA ARG A 112 12.19 15.34 -6.63
C ARG A 112 12.28 13.82 -6.65
N HIS A 113 11.17 13.10 -6.44
CA HIS A 113 11.15 11.64 -6.57
C HIS A 113 11.58 11.16 -7.98
N PHE A 114 11.37 11.97 -9.03
CA PHE A 114 11.83 11.64 -10.39
C PHE A 114 13.34 11.79 -10.59
N GLU A 115 14.01 12.55 -9.74
CA GLU A 115 15.48 12.66 -9.67
C GLU A 115 16.05 11.44 -8.94
N GLU A 116 15.32 10.92 -7.95
CA GLU A 116 15.64 9.71 -7.19
C GLU A 116 15.33 8.39 -7.94
N GLY A 117 14.89 8.48 -9.20
CA GLY A 117 14.69 7.33 -10.08
C GLY A 117 13.25 6.82 -10.20
N THR A 118 12.28 7.46 -9.54
CA THR A 118 10.86 7.16 -9.74
C THR A 118 10.48 7.47 -11.19
N LYS A 119 9.59 6.65 -11.78
CA LYS A 119 9.16 6.80 -13.19
C LYS A 119 7.71 7.24 -13.32
N SER A 120 6.89 6.99 -12.30
CA SER A 120 5.50 7.41 -12.22
C SER A 120 5.13 7.74 -10.78
N MET A 121 4.27 8.72 -10.58
CA MET A 121 3.78 9.09 -9.25
C MET A 121 2.32 9.53 -9.29
N TYR A 122 1.61 9.26 -8.19
CA TYR A 122 0.28 9.82 -7.98
C TYR A 122 0.39 11.23 -7.40
N ALA A 123 -0.42 12.16 -7.87
CA ALA A 123 -0.49 13.50 -7.32
C ALA A 123 -1.86 14.12 -7.60
N MET A 124 -2.24 15.11 -6.79
CA MET A 124 -3.48 15.86 -6.96
C MET A 124 -3.17 17.33 -7.20
N PHE A 125 -4.00 17.98 -8.00
CA PHE A 125 -4.08 19.43 -8.12
C PHE A 125 -5.20 19.93 -7.23
N LEU A 126 -4.93 20.95 -6.43
CA LEU A 126 -5.92 21.52 -5.51
C LEU A 126 -6.33 22.93 -5.93
N ASN A 127 -7.48 23.37 -5.42
CA ASN A 127 -7.78 24.79 -5.40
C ASN A 127 -7.11 25.47 -4.19
N ASN A 128 -7.19 26.80 -4.15
CA ASN A 128 -6.70 27.62 -3.04
C ASN A 128 -7.41 27.37 -1.69
N ARG A 129 -8.52 26.61 -1.68
CA ARG A 129 -9.22 26.17 -0.46
C ARG A 129 -8.80 24.76 -0.01
N GLY A 130 -7.79 24.17 -0.66
CA GLY A 130 -7.27 22.84 -0.34
C GLY A 130 -8.17 21.68 -0.77
N ARG A 131 -9.13 21.90 -1.68
CA ARG A 131 -10.00 20.82 -2.22
C ARG A 131 -9.44 20.29 -3.53
N VAL A 132 -9.61 18.98 -3.74
CA VAL A 132 -9.12 18.27 -4.93
C VAL A 132 -9.85 18.81 -6.17
N LEU A 133 -9.10 19.29 -7.15
CA LEU A 133 -9.60 19.60 -8.48
C LEU A 133 -9.43 18.41 -9.41
N TYR A 134 -8.21 17.86 -9.47
CA TYR A 134 -7.84 16.81 -10.43
C TYR A 134 -6.96 15.78 -9.75
N ASP A 135 -7.33 14.50 -9.83
CA ASP A 135 -6.49 13.37 -9.49
C ASP A 135 -5.67 12.95 -10.73
N THR A 136 -4.35 12.85 -10.56
CA THR A 136 -3.44 12.64 -11.69
C THR A 136 -2.38 11.59 -11.41
N LEU A 137 -2.03 10.82 -12.44
CA LEU A 137 -0.77 10.08 -12.49
C LEU A 137 0.19 10.87 -13.36
N ILE A 138 1.39 11.11 -12.86
CA ILE A 138 2.43 11.85 -13.58
C ILE A 138 3.52 10.85 -13.95
N HIS A 139 3.78 10.71 -15.24
CA HIS A 139 4.75 9.75 -15.79
C HIS A 139 5.93 10.51 -16.40
N LYS A 140 7.16 10.10 -16.09
CA LYS A 140 8.37 10.63 -16.74
C LYS A 140 8.48 10.03 -18.14
N TYR A 141 8.43 10.87 -19.17
CA TYR A 141 8.43 10.47 -20.58
C TYR A 141 9.49 11.25 -21.33
N ASP A 142 10.59 10.59 -21.68
CA ASP A 142 11.80 11.22 -22.21
C ASP A 142 12.24 12.41 -21.33
N ASN A 143 12.34 13.61 -21.92
CA ASN A 143 12.65 14.87 -21.24
C ASN A 143 11.39 15.68 -20.86
N SER A 144 10.27 15.00 -20.68
CA SER A 144 8.98 15.62 -20.38
C SER A 144 8.17 14.81 -19.36
N PHE A 145 7.05 15.37 -18.93
CA PHE A 145 6.11 14.73 -18.02
C PHE A 145 4.76 14.56 -18.70
N MET A 146 4.19 13.35 -18.62
CA MET A 146 2.84 13.06 -19.08
C MET A 146 1.91 13.04 -17.88
N ILE A 147 0.97 13.99 -17.84
CA ILE A 147 -0.04 14.11 -16.79
C ILE A 147 -1.30 13.40 -17.25
N GLU A 148 -1.57 12.25 -16.66
CA GLU A 148 -2.78 11.45 -16.88
C GLU A 148 -3.92 11.96 -15.99
N CYS A 149 -5.02 12.41 -16.59
CA CYS A 149 -6.23 12.87 -15.90
C CYS A 149 -7.50 12.27 -16.51
N ASP A 150 -8.64 12.49 -15.87
CA ASP A 150 -9.95 12.14 -16.45
C ASP A 150 -10.25 13.00 -17.69
N LYS A 151 -10.81 12.37 -18.73
CA LYS A 151 -11.16 13.02 -20.00
C LYS A 151 -12.07 14.24 -19.82
N ASN A 152 -12.97 14.20 -18.83
CA ASN A 152 -13.97 15.24 -18.59
C ASN A 152 -13.35 16.50 -17.96
N VAL A 153 -12.15 16.41 -17.38
CA VAL A 153 -11.44 17.54 -16.76
C VAL A 153 -10.19 17.95 -17.52
N LEU A 154 -9.87 17.31 -18.64
CA LEU A 154 -8.67 17.57 -19.46
C LEU A 154 -8.54 19.06 -19.83
N SER A 155 -9.62 19.64 -20.37
CA SER A 155 -9.65 21.05 -20.78
C SER A 155 -9.50 22.00 -19.59
N LEU A 156 -10.08 21.64 -18.44
CA LEU A 156 -9.99 22.41 -17.20
C LEU A 156 -8.57 22.37 -16.62
N LEU A 157 -7.94 21.19 -16.59
CA LEU A 157 -6.56 21.02 -16.17
C LEU A 157 -5.61 21.79 -17.11
N HIS A 158 -5.81 21.71 -18.41
CA HIS A 158 -5.01 22.47 -19.38
C HIS A 158 -5.11 23.99 -19.14
N ARG A 159 -6.32 24.51 -18.91
CA ARG A 159 -6.54 25.92 -18.55
C ARG A 159 -5.90 26.27 -17.20
N HIS A 160 -6.01 25.39 -16.21
CA HIS A 160 -5.40 25.56 -14.89
C HIS A 160 -3.87 25.68 -15.01
N LEU A 161 -3.21 24.78 -15.73
CA LEU A 161 -1.77 24.85 -15.96
C LEU A 161 -1.38 26.14 -16.72
N LYS A 162 -2.15 26.54 -17.75
CA LYS A 162 -1.91 27.79 -18.48
C LYS A 162 -1.98 29.03 -17.59
N LEU A 163 -2.88 29.05 -16.60
CA LEU A 163 -3.00 30.18 -15.66
C LEU A 163 -1.69 30.41 -14.87
N TYR A 164 -1.00 29.34 -14.48
CA TYR A 164 0.22 29.42 -13.67
C TYR A 164 1.52 29.45 -14.49
N LYS A 165 1.46 29.28 -15.82
CA LYS A 165 2.63 29.20 -16.71
C LYS A 165 3.39 30.54 -16.84
N LEU A 166 2.81 31.68 -16.49
CA LEU A 166 3.35 33.02 -16.79
C LEU A 166 4.87 33.13 -16.53
N LYS A 167 5.64 33.55 -17.56
CA LYS A 167 7.10 33.70 -17.56
C LYS A 167 7.93 32.42 -17.32
N ARG A 168 7.32 31.22 -17.33
CA ARG A 168 8.04 29.94 -17.24
C ARG A 168 8.32 29.37 -18.63
N LYS A 169 9.51 28.79 -18.83
CA LYS A 169 9.90 28.04 -20.04
C LYS A 169 9.28 26.64 -20.03
N VAL A 170 7.96 26.61 -20.14
CA VAL A 170 7.15 25.38 -20.12
C VAL A 170 6.22 25.32 -21.31
N GLU A 171 6.19 24.20 -22.00
CA GLU A 171 5.21 23.88 -23.04
C GLU A 171 4.19 22.88 -22.51
N ILE A 172 2.91 23.14 -22.78
CA ILE A 172 1.80 22.28 -22.37
C ILE A 172 1.06 21.89 -23.64
N GLY A 173 1.02 20.60 -23.95
CA GLY A 173 0.48 20.08 -25.19
C GLY A 173 -0.49 18.91 -24.96
N ASP A 174 -1.51 18.84 -25.80
CA ASP A 174 -2.38 17.66 -25.91
C ASP A 174 -1.71 16.61 -26.79
N VAL A 175 -1.65 15.36 -26.33
CA VAL A 175 -1.02 14.23 -27.04
C VAL A 175 -1.97 13.06 -27.28
N ASN A 176 -3.28 13.26 -27.08
CA ASN A 176 -4.27 12.18 -27.10
C ASN A 176 -4.53 11.59 -28.49
N ASN A 177 -4.17 12.31 -29.57
CA ASN A 177 -4.20 11.76 -30.93
C ASN A 177 -3.06 10.76 -31.19
N ASN A 178 -1.97 10.87 -30.41
CA ASN A 178 -0.74 10.10 -30.62
C ASN A 178 -0.56 9.00 -29.57
N LEU A 179 -1.14 9.15 -28.38
CA LEU A 179 -0.95 8.23 -27.26
C LEU A 179 -2.28 7.70 -26.70
N LYS A 180 -2.27 6.43 -26.32
CA LYS A 180 -3.34 5.73 -25.59
C LYS A 180 -2.85 5.30 -24.20
N VAL A 181 -3.77 5.28 -23.24
CA VAL A 181 -3.52 4.83 -21.86
C VAL A 181 -4.17 3.47 -21.64
N TRP A 182 -3.45 2.56 -21.01
CA TRP A 182 -3.95 1.24 -20.65
C TRP A 182 -3.65 0.92 -19.18
N ALA A 183 -4.50 0.09 -18.57
CA ALA A 183 -4.20 -0.61 -17.32
C ALA A 183 -3.94 -2.09 -17.61
N PHE A 184 -2.83 -2.61 -17.13
CA PHE A 184 -2.48 -4.02 -17.23
C PHE A 184 -2.45 -4.63 -15.83
N ILE A 185 -3.37 -5.55 -15.56
CA ILE A 185 -3.48 -6.28 -14.30
C ILE A 185 -2.75 -7.60 -14.45
N ALA A 186 -1.75 -7.85 -13.62
CA ALA A 186 -0.99 -9.08 -13.60
C ALA A 186 -0.58 -9.45 -12.16
N PRO A 187 -0.35 -10.75 -11.86
CA PRO A 187 0.16 -11.18 -10.57
C PRO A 187 1.54 -10.54 -10.27
N PRO A 188 1.85 -10.26 -8.99
CA PRO A 188 3.12 -9.65 -8.59
C PRO A 188 4.36 -10.55 -8.79
N GLU A 189 4.21 -11.78 -9.30
CA GLU A 189 5.28 -12.74 -9.57
C GLU A 189 6.07 -12.47 -10.86
N ILE A 190 5.75 -11.41 -11.60
CA ILE A 190 6.71 -10.83 -12.54
C ILE A 190 7.75 -10.08 -11.70
N GLU A 191 8.80 -10.79 -11.27
CA GLU A 191 10.09 -10.17 -10.94
C GLU A 191 10.62 -9.49 -12.22
N ALA A 192 10.07 -8.32 -12.53
CA ALA A 192 10.83 -7.31 -13.25
C ALA A 192 11.91 -6.88 -12.25
N ASP A 193 13.10 -7.45 -12.43
CA ASP A 193 14.32 -7.08 -11.73
C ASP A 193 14.37 -5.55 -11.59
N PRO A 194 14.59 -4.99 -10.38
CA PRO A 194 14.67 -3.55 -10.15
C PRO A 194 15.70 -2.83 -11.04
N GLN A 195 16.67 -3.57 -11.59
CA GLN A 195 17.66 -3.08 -12.56
C GLN A 195 17.35 -3.47 -14.01
N SER A 196 16.40 -4.37 -14.26
CA SER A 196 15.91 -4.67 -15.62
C SER A 196 14.95 -3.57 -16.08
N ASN A 197 15.53 -2.50 -16.61
CA ASN A 197 14.96 -1.63 -17.64
C ASN A 197 13.43 -1.53 -17.70
N ILE A 198 12.81 -0.83 -16.74
CA ILE A 198 11.50 -0.15 -16.92
C ILE A 198 11.70 1.10 -17.79
N ASN A 199 12.49 0.94 -18.86
CA ASN A 199 12.69 1.82 -19.97
C ASN A 199 12.60 0.87 -21.16
N LEU A 200 11.49 0.95 -21.88
CA LEU A 200 11.26 0.31 -23.17
C LEU A 200 11.28 -1.23 -23.11
N TYR A 201 10.10 -1.85 -23.13
CA TYR A 201 9.94 -2.97 -24.06
C TYR A 201 10.10 -2.39 -25.46
N LYS A 202 11.35 -2.13 -25.87
CA LYS A 202 11.75 -2.14 -27.27
C LYS A 202 11.71 -3.61 -27.64
N ASP A 203 10.51 -4.13 -27.89
CA ASP A 203 10.44 -5.29 -28.77
C ASP A 203 11.22 -4.87 -30.02
N PRO A 204 12.30 -5.56 -30.40
CA PRO A 204 13.09 -5.21 -31.57
C PRO A 204 12.22 -4.97 -32.80
N ARG A 205 11.12 -5.73 -32.90
CA ARG A 205 10.12 -5.62 -33.97
C ARG A 205 9.32 -4.31 -33.94
N LEU A 206 9.14 -3.69 -32.77
CA LEU A 206 8.44 -2.41 -32.61
C LEU A 206 9.37 -1.20 -32.74
N SER A 207 10.64 -1.35 -32.38
CA SER A 207 11.66 -0.34 -32.71
C SER A 207 11.84 -0.18 -34.22
N ASP A 208 11.74 -1.26 -34.98
CA ASP A 208 11.80 -1.23 -36.45
C ASP A 208 10.59 -0.50 -37.08
N ILE A 209 9.48 -0.38 -36.34
CA ILE A 209 8.24 0.30 -36.76
C ILE A 209 8.17 1.74 -36.19
N GLY A 210 9.11 2.13 -35.32
CA GLY A 210 9.24 3.51 -34.81
C GLY A 210 8.30 3.91 -33.67
N TYR A 211 7.71 2.96 -32.92
CA TYR A 211 6.79 3.27 -31.83
C TYR A 211 7.38 2.98 -30.44
N ASN A 212 7.29 3.95 -29.52
CA ASN A 212 7.69 3.80 -28.12
C ASN A 212 6.51 3.37 -27.24
N ILE A 213 6.65 2.24 -26.53
CA ILE A 213 5.73 1.80 -25.48
C ILE A 213 6.41 2.01 -24.13
N ASN A 214 5.72 2.71 -23.22
CA ASN A 214 6.21 2.96 -21.87
C ASN A 214 5.31 2.27 -20.86
N ILE A 215 5.90 1.50 -19.95
CA ILE A 215 5.20 0.73 -18.93
C ILE A 215 5.65 1.25 -17.57
N TYR A 216 4.70 1.50 -16.68
CA TYR A 216 4.93 2.03 -15.34
C TYR A 216 4.19 1.16 -14.33
N LYS A 217 4.79 0.86 -13.18
CA LYS A 217 4.02 0.32 -12.05
C LYS A 217 3.01 1.37 -11.60
N ASP A 218 1.77 0.97 -11.28
CA ASP A 218 0.79 1.91 -10.75
C ASP A 218 1.30 2.44 -9.39
N PRO A 219 1.53 3.75 -9.24
CA PRO A 219 2.18 4.29 -8.05
C PRO A 219 1.27 4.32 -6.82
N ARG A 220 -0.01 3.97 -6.96
CA ARG A 220 -0.99 4.00 -5.85
C ARG A 220 -1.02 2.69 -5.08
N LEU A 221 -1.13 1.56 -5.78
CA LEU A 221 -1.20 0.22 -5.20
C LEU A 221 -0.65 -0.82 -6.19
N GLU A 222 0.10 -1.80 -5.69
CA GLU A 222 0.61 -2.94 -6.49
C GLU A 222 -0.52 -3.74 -7.16
N ASN A 223 -1.68 -3.88 -6.48
CA ASN A 223 -2.85 -4.60 -7.01
C ASN A 223 -3.50 -3.92 -8.22
N LEU A 224 -3.20 -2.66 -8.51
CA LEU A 224 -3.64 -1.97 -9.72
C LEU A 224 -2.74 -2.26 -10.92
N GLY A 225 -1.68 -3.05 -10.73
CA GLY A 225 -0.79 -3.53 -11.78
C GLY A 225 0.04 -2.41 -12.39
N TYR A 226 -0.06 -2.28 -13.71
CA TYR A 226 0.78 -1.39 -14.51
C TYR A 226 -0.05 -0.42 -15.33
N ARG A 227 0.50 0.76 -15.57
CA ARG A 227 0.06 1.74 -16.57
C ARG A 227 0.90 1.62 -17.81
N ILE A 228 0.26 1.60 -18.98
CA ILE A 228 0.96 1.54 -20.26
C ILE A 228 0.56 2.73 -21.11
N LEU A 229 1.55 3.43 -21.63
CA LEU A 229 1.39 4.48 -22.62
C LEU A 229 1.91 3.95 -23.96
N SER A 230 1.01 3.79 -24.92
CA SER A 230 1.32 3.27 -26.26
C SER A 230 1.01 4.30 -27.33
N HIS A 231 1.62 4.19 -28.50
CA HIS A 231 1.21 4.98 -29.65
C HIS A 231 -0.23 4.62 -30.07
N ALA A 232 -1.01 5.59 -30.54
CA ALA A 232 -2.44 5.43 -30.83
C ALA A 232 -2.71 4.50 -32.04
N SER A 233 -1.76 4.38 -32.97
CA SER A 233 -1.83 3.48 -34.12
C SER A 233 -1.63 2.01 -33.77
N LEU A 234 -1.11 1.69 -32.58
CA LEU A 234 -0.94 0.31 -32.16
C LEU A 234 -2.31 -0.32 -31.88
N ASN A 235 -2.52 -1.51 -32.46
CA ASN A 235 -3.73 -2.30 -32.27
C ASN A 235 -3.66 -3.13 -30.99
N GLU A 236 -4.82 -3.63 -30.58
CA GLU A 236 -4.99 -4.45 -29.37
C GLU A 236 -4.12 -5.72 -29.40
N ASP A 237 -4.04 -6.41 -30.54
CA ASP A 237 -3.25 -7.65 -30.68
C ASP A 237 -1.75 -7.39 -30.47
N THR A 238 -1.24 -6.28 -30.99
CA THR A 238 0.15 -5.86 -30.76
C THR A 238 0.38 -5.58 -29.27
N MET A 239 -0.58 -4.91 -28.62
CA MET A 239 -0.48 -4.64 -27.19
C MET A 239 -0.49 -5.92 -26.36
N ALA A 240 -1.35 -6.90 -26.67
CA ALA A 240 -1.34 -8.21 -26.02
C ALA A 240 0.02 -8.90 -26.16
N ASN A 241 0.58 -8.93 -27.38
CA ASN A 241 1.89 -9.53 -27.62
C ASN A 241 3.03 -8.88 -26.82
N VAL A 242 2.95 -7.56 -26.58
CA VAL A 242 3.94 -6.81 -25.80
C VAL A 242 3.87 -7.15 -24.31
N VAL A 243 2.67 -7.27 -23.75
CA VAL A 243 2.51 -7.53 -22.31
C VAL A 243 2.68 -9.01 -21.95
N GLY A 244 2.55 -9.92 -22.92
CA GLY A 244 2.97 -11.32 -22.79
C GLY A 244 1.95 -12.32 -23.32
N LYS A 245 2.26 -13.62 -23.16
CA LYS A 245 1.33 -14.70 -23.50
C LYS A 245 0.17 -14.74 -22.51
N GLU A 246 -1.00 -15.17 -23.01
CA GLU A 246 -2.23 -15.40 -22.24
C GLU A 246 -2.82 -14.13 -21.60
N VAL A 247 -2.83 -13.03 -22.35
CA VAL A 247 -3.50 -11.79 -21.95
C VAL A 247 -4.89 -11.69 -22.57
N THR A 248 -5.89 -11.46 -21.73
CA THR A 248 -7.25 -11.12 -22.16
C THR A 248 -7.37 -9.60 -22.27
N ILE A 249 -7.89 -9.11 -23.40
CA ILE A 249 -8.20 -7.68 -23.56
C ILE A 249 -9.68 -7.46 -23.29
N GLU A 250 -9.98 -6.66 -22.26
CA GLU A 250 -11.33 -6.24 -21.96
C GLU A 250 -11.54 -4.81 -22.44
N LYS A 251 -12.28 -4.65 -23.55
CA LYS A 251 -12.57 -3.33 -24.16
C LYS A 251 -13.34 -2.39 -23.25
N CYS A 252 -13.98 -2.91 -22.20
CA CYS A 252 -14.78 -2.12 -21.27
C CYS A 252 -14.02 -1.89 -19.97
N GLU A 253 -13.89 -0.63 -19.56
CA GLU A 253 -13.26 -0.26 -18.28
C GLU A 253 -14.05 -0.67 -17.03
N LYS A 254 -15.24 -1.26 -17.19
CA LYS A 254 -16.08 -1.69 -16.04
C LYS A 254 -15.35 -2.68 -15.14
N GLY A 255 -14.58 -3.62 -15.71
CA GLY A 255 -13.77 -4.58 -14.94
C GLY A 255 -12.68 -3.88 -14.13
N TYR A 256 -11.94 -2.96 -14.76
CA TYR A 256 -10.94 -2.13 -14.07
C TYR A 256 -11.55 -1.24 -12.98
N LYS A 257 -12.71 -0.63 -13.25
CA LYS A 257 -13.46 0.17 -12.27
C LYS A 257 -13.95 -0.68 -11.10
N HIS A 258 -14.44 -1.89 -11.36
CA HIS A 258 -14.82 -2.85 -10.34
C HIS A 258 -13.62 -3.17 -9.43
N LEU A 259 -12.45 -3.52 -9.99
CA LEU A 259 -11.21 -3.75 -9.23
C LEU A 259 -10.82 -2.54 -8.37
N ARG A 260 -10.88 -1.32 -8.91
CA ARG A 260 -10.61 -0.12 -8.12
C ARG A 260 -11.57 0.02 -6.93
N TYR A 261 -12.84 -0.29 -7.13
CA TYR A 261 -13.87 -0.20 -6.10
C TYR A 261 -13.69 -1.27 -5.02
N THR A 262 -13.26 -2.48 -5.37
CA THR A 262 -12.90 -3.50 -4.36
C THR A 262 -11.71 -3.07 -3.51
N LEU A 263 -10.76 -2.34 -4.10
CA LEU A 263 -9.56 -1.82 -3.42
C LEU A 263 -9.78 -0.48 -2.69
N GLY A 264 -10.94 0.16 -2.83
CA GLY A 264 -11.20 1.46 -2.21
C GLY A 264 -10.49 2.63 -2.88
N VAL A 265 -10.17 2.52 -4.17
CA VAL A 265 -9.42 3.55 -4.94
C VAL A 265 -10.36 4.36 -5.82
N SER A 266 -10.52 5.63 -5.50
CA SER A 266 -11.21 6.60 -6.36
C SER A 266 -10.32 7.03 -7.53
N GLU A 267 -10.91 7.19 -8.71
CA GLU A 267 -10.22 7.70 -9.91
C GLU A 267 -11.18 8.49 -10.80
N GLY A 268 -10.78 9.71 -11.15
CA GLY A 268 -11.51 10.59 -12.06
C GLY A 268 -12.64 11.41 -11.43
N ALA A 269 -13.26 12.23 -12.26
CA ALA A 269 -14.18 13.29 -11.84
C ALA A 269 -15.54 12.75 -11.37
N CYS A 270 -15.91 11.53 -11.76
CA CYS A 270 -17.11 10.86 -11.24
C CYS A 270 -16.93 10.47 -9.77
N ASP A 271 -15.77 9.91 -9.41
CA ASP A 271 -15.48 9.45 -8.05
C ASP A 271 -15.09 10.65 -7.15
N LEU A 272 -14.35 11.62 -7.72
CA LEU A 272 -13.86 12.84 -7.07
C LEU A 272 -14.27 14.10 -7.86
N PRO A 273 -15.53 14.56 -7.74
CA PRO A 273 -15.95 15.78 -8.43
C PRO A 273 -15.08 16.98 -8.04
N PRO A 274 -14.59 17.79 -9.01
CA PRO A 274 -13.68 18.89 -8.75
C PRO A 274 -14.21 19.88 -7.70
N GLY A 275 -13.39 20.19 -6.70
CA GLY A 275 -13.69 21.16 -5.65
C GLY A 275 -14.60 20.65 -4.53
N THR A 276 -14.85 19.34 -4.45
CA THR A 276 -15.73 18.75 -3.42
C THR A 276 -14.97 18.15 -2.23
N SER A 277 -14.11 17.17 -2.49
CA SER A 277 -13.40 16.39 -1.46
C SER A 277 -12.06 17.01 -1.06
N PHE A 278 -11.60 16.73 0.16
CA PHE A 278 -10.23 17.02 0.58
C PHE A 278 -9.27 15.88 0.20
N PRO A 279 -7.96 16.14 0.01
CA PRO A 279 -7.00 15.12 -0.41
C PRO A 279 -6.93 13.91 0.54
N LEU A 280 -6.92 14.18 1.84
CA LEU A 280 -6.89 13.13 2.87
C LEU A 280 -8.22 12.36 2.97
N GLU A 281 -9.33 12.96 2.58
CA GLU A 281 -10.60 12.23 2.43
C GLU A 281 -10.53 11.27 1.24
N ALA A 282 -9.80 11.63 0.18
CA ALA A 282 -9.54 10.79 -1.00
C ALA A 282 -8.36 9.82 -0.82
N ASN A 283 -7.89 9.61 0.42
CA ASN A 283 -6.79 8.70 0.76
C ASN A 283 -5.45 9.02 0.07
N CYS A 284 -5.19 10.28 -0.30
CA CYS A 284 -3.94 10.62 -0.98
C CYS A 284 -2.70 10.29 -0.14
N ASP A 285 -2.79 10.29 1.19
CA ASP A 285 -1.74 9.88 2.12
C ASP A 285 -1.47 8.37 2.07
N TYR A 286 -2.50 7.55 1.87
CA TYR A 286 -2.36 6.10 1.75
C TYR A 286 -1.98 5.64 0.34
N LEU A 287 -2.28 6.45 -0.68
CA LEU A 287 -2.01 6.16 -2.09
C LEU A 287 -0.75 6.87 -2.60
N HIS A 288 0.17 7.24 -1.71
CA HIS A 288 1.44 7.89 -2.05
C HIS A 288 1.30 9.17 -2.89
N GLY A 289 0.20 9.89 -2.71
CA GLY A 289 -0.22 11.05 -3.51
C GLY A 289 0.11 12.42 -2.92
N VAL A 290 0.74 12.49 -1.74
CA VAL A 290 1.09 13.75 -1.07
C VAL A 290 2.45 13.63 -0.38
N SER A 291 3.25 14.69 -0.46
CA SER A 291 4.48 14.83 0.32
C SER A 291 4.30 15.90 1.38
N PHE A 292 4.60 15.55 2.64
CA PHE A 292 4.61 16.48 3.76
C PHE A 292 5.99 17.12 3.99
N HIS A 293 6.99 16.75 3.17
CA HIS A 293 8.38 17.20 3.28
C HIS A 293 8.84 18.04 2.07
N LYS A 294 7.90 18.41 1.20
CA LYS A 294 8.15 19.29 0.05
C LYS A 294 7.87 20.76 0.38
N GLY A 295 8.35 21.64 -0.51
CA GLY A 295 8.06 23.07 -0.48
C GLY A 295 6.59 23.40 -0.75
N CYS A 296 6.26 24.70 -0.75
CA CYS A 296 4.90 25.17 -0.89
C CYS A 296 4.23 24.75 -2.20
N TYR A 297 2.95 24.39 -2.11
CA TYR A 297 2.09 24.13 -3.26
C TYR A 297 0.67 24.67 -2.99
N ILE A 298 -0.11 24.86 -4.05
CA ILE A 298 -1.45 25.44 -3.95
C ILE A 298 -2.36 24.58 -3.04
N GLY A 299 -2.95 25.20 -2.01
CA GLY A 299 -3.90 24.54 -1.12
C GLY A 299 -3.26 23.65 -0.05
N GLN A 300 -1.95 23.80 0.20
CA GLN A 300 -1.21 23.02 1.19
C GLN A 300 -1.69 23.24 2.63
N GLU A 301 -2.05 24.47 3.00
CA GLU A 301 -2.23 24.90 4.40
C GLU A 301 -3.24 24.03 5.15
N LEU A 302 -4.37 23.75 4.50
CA LEU A 302 -5.41 22.92 5.10
C LEU A 302 -5.00 21.44 5.15
N THR A 303 -4.37 20.93 4.10
CA THR A 303 -3.89 19.54 4.04
C THR A 303 -2.86 19.27 5.14
N ALA A 304 -1.88 20.16 5.31
CA ALA A 304 -0.87 20.07 6.36
C ALA A 304 -1.48 20.18 7.76
N ARG A 305 -2.41 21.12 7.98
CA ARG A 305 -3.10 21.27 9.26
C ARG A 305 -3.85 20.00 9.67
N VAL A 306 -4.61 19.41 8.75
CA VAL A 306 -5.36 18.17 9.04
C VAL A 306 -4.42 17.00 9.33
N HIS A 307 -3.31 16.89 8.61
CA HIS A 307 -2.29 15.86 8.86
C HIS A 307 -1.67 16.00 10.27
N HIS A 308 -1.22 17.21 10.65
CA HIS A 308 -0.59 17.43 11.96
C HIS A 308 -1.56 17.36 13.15
N THR A 309 -2.84 17.69 12.94
CA THR A 309 -3.86 17.52 13.98
C THR A 309 -4.31 16.06 14.13
N GLY A 310 -4.00 15.18 13.17
CA GLY A 310 -4.20 13.73 13.25
C GLY A 310 -5.64 13.25 13.09
N VAL A 311 -6.59 14.12 12.72
CA VAL A 311 -8.01 13.74 12.68
C VAL A 311 -8.60 13.87 11.27
N VAL A 312 -8.56 12.78 10.52
CA VAL A 312 -9.34 12.61 9.28
C VAL A 312 -10.62 11.87 9.61
N ARG A 313 -11.77 12.58 9.61
CA ARG A 313 -13.06 12.00 10.02
C ARG A 313 -13.79 11.25 8.93
N LYS A 314 -13.58 11.63 7.67
CA LYS A 314 -14.22 11.04 6.49
C LYS A 314 -13.17 10.51 5.53
N ARG A 315 -13.41 9.34 4.94
CA ARG A 315 -12.55 8.79 3.89
C ARG A 315 -13.37 8.11 2.81
N ILE A 316 -12.80 8.00 1.62
CA ILE A 316 -13.26 7.09 0.59
C ILE A 316 -13.05 5.66 1.10
N MET A 317 -14.12 4.87 1.09
CA MET A 317 -14.14 3.49 1.55
C MET A 317 -14.70 2.60 0.44
N PRO A 318 -14.18 1.38 0.27
CA PRO A 318 -14.88 0.36 -0.50
C PRO A 318 -16.18 -0.02 0.23
N LEU A 319 -17.25 -0.18 -0.53
CA LEU A 319 -18.54 -0.65 -0.08
C LEU A 319 -18.84 -1.95 -0.81
N LYS A 320 -19.28 -2.97 -0.08
CA LYS A 320 -19.75 -4.22 -0.67
C LYS A 320 -21.22 -4.37 -0.36
N PHE A 321 -22.02 -4.54 -1.39
CA PHE A 321 -23.46 -4.78 -1.28
C PHE A 321 -23.72 -6.27 -1.16
N SER A 322 -24.74 -6.64 -0.39
CA SER A 322 -25.16 -8.05 -0.23
C SER A 322 -25.74 -8.65 -1.51
N GLU A 323 -26.16 -7.80 -2.44
CA GLU A 323 -26.75 -8.15 -3.73
C GLU A 323 -26.21 -7.22 -4.81
N GLU A 324 -26.41 -7.60 -6.07
CA GLU A 324 -26.11 -6.68 -7.18
C GLU A 324 -27.02 -5.46 -7.13
N VAL A 325 -26.40 -4.29 -7.30
CA VAL A 325 -27.11 -3.03 -7.26
C VAL A 325 -27.47 -2.60 -8.68
N ALA A 326 -28.75 -2.34 -8.89
CA ALA A 326 -29.26 -1.64 -10.06
C ALA A 326 -30.04 -0.41 -9.58
N ASN A 327 -29.80 0.77 -10.17
CA ASN A 327 -30.57 2.00 -9.92
C ASN A 327 -30.34 2.68 -8.56
N LEU A 328 -29.07 2.79 -8.11
CA LEU A 328 -28.70 3.77 -7.09
C LEU A 328 -28.21 5.07 -7.75
N GLU A 329 -28.56 6.21 -7.14
CA GLU A 329 -28.02 7.50 -7.56
C GLU A 329 -26.70 7.80 -6.85
N VAL A 330 -25.76 8.41 -7.55
CA VAL A 330 -24.55 8.98 -6.93
C VAL A 330 -24.98 10.00 -5.87
N ASP A 331 -24.20 10.08 -4.79
CA ASP A 331 -24.47 10.88 -3.59
C ASP A 331 -25.66 10.44 -2.72
N SER A 332 -26.27 9.28 -3.02
CA SER A 332 -27.21 8.60 -2.10
C SER A 332 -26.62 8.49 -0.69
N VAL A 333 -27.44 8.75 0.32
CA VAL A 333 -27.01 8.79 1.72
C VAL A 333 -26.71 7.38 2.23
N ILE A 334 -25.58 7.25 2.93
CA ILE A 334 -25.19 6.05 3.67
C ILE A 334 -25.70 6.21 5.10
N SER A 335 -26.52 5.27 5.57
CA SER A 335 -27.15 5.31 6.89
C SER A 335 -26.83 4.06 7.71
N ALA A 336 -26.92 4.14 9.03
CA ALA A 336 -26.89 2.96 9.90
C ALA A 336 -28.18 2.13 9.71
N SER A 337 -28.08 0.80 9.65
CA SER A 337 -29.26 -0.08 9.52
C SER A 337 -30.29 0.13 10.64
N GLY A 338 -29.81 0.42 11.87
CA GLY A 338 -30.68 0.70 13.03
C GLY A 338 -31.21 2.14 13.09
N ASN A 339 -30.74 3.04 12.23
CA ASN A 339 -31.22 4.41 12.14
C ASN A 339 -31.16 4.91 10.69
N PRO A 340 -32.17 4.60 9.86
CA PRO A 340 -32.16 4.96 8.43
C PRO A 340 -32.10 6.46 8.14
N LYS A 341 -32.44 7.33 9.12
CA LYS A 341 -32.37 8.79 9.00
C LYS A 341 -30.96 9.36 9.27
N SER A 342 -30.03 8.54 9.76
CA SER A 342 -28.64 8.96 9.99
C SER A 342 -27.91 9.27 8.68
N ASN A 343 -26.94 10.18 8.72
CA ASN A 343 -26.09 10.49 7.57
C ASN A 343 -24.62 10.21 7.92
N LEU A 344 -24.21 8.98 7.60
CA LEU A 344 -22.85 8.48 7.81
C LEU A 344 -21.96 8.77 6.61
N GLY A 345 -22.50 9.21 5.48
CA GLY A 345 -21.71 9.43 4.28
C GLY A 345 -22.56 9.49 3.02
N LYS A 346 -21.87 9.49 1.88
CA LYS A 346 -22.49 9.53 0.56
C LYS A 346 -21.83 8.54 -0.39
N LEU A 347 -22.63 7.86 -1.19
CA LEU A 347 -22.17 7.01 -2.28
C LEU A 347 -21.46 7.85 -3.35
N LYS A 348 -20.32 7.41 -3.86
CA LYS A 348 -19.59 8.04 -4.98
C LYS A 348 -19.75 7.29 -6.28
N GLY A 349 -19.99 5.99 -6.21
CA GLY A 349 -20.45 5.21 -7.36
C GLY A 349 -20.46 3.72 -7.02
N PHE A 350 -20.97 2.91 -7.93
CA PHE A 350 -21.03 1.45 -7.80
C PHE A 350 -20.84 0.76 -9.16
N VAL A 351 -20.40 -0.49 -9.13
CA VAL A 351 -20.30 -1.43 -10.27
C VAL A 351 -20.58 -2.83 -9.73
N GLY A 352 -21.67 -3.45 -10.20
CA GLY A 352 -22.12 -4.74 -9.68
C GLY A 352 -22.50 -4.64 -8.20
N ASN A 353 -21.90 -5.49 -7.37
CA ASN A 353 -22.07 -5.50 -5.91
C ASN A 353 -20.97 -4.72 -5.14
N TYR A 354 -20.17 -3.89 -5.81
CA TYR A 354 -19.18 -3.04 -5.14
C TYR A 354 -19.41 -1.56 -5.42
N GLY A 355 -19.00 -0.71 -4.50
CA GLY A 355 -19.04 0.74 -4.66
C GLY A 355 -17.98 1.46 -3.85
N LEU A 356 -17.94 2.78 -4.01
CA LEU A 356 -17.14 3.69 -3.21
C LEU A 356 -18.05 4.63 -2.46
N GLY A 357 -17.77 4.85 -1.17
CA GLY A 357 -18.48 5.82 -0.35
C GLY A 357 -17.52 6.79 0.33
N LEU A 358 -17.90 8.06 0.40
CA LEU A 358 -17.26 9.00 1.33
C LEU A 358 -17.93 8.86 2.68
N VAL A 359 -17.30 8.13 3.59
CA VAL A 359 -17.91 7.67 4.85
C VAL A 359 -17.23 8.32 6.04
N ARG A 360 -18.02 8.70 7.05
CA ARG A 360 -17.56 9.08 8.39
C ARG A 360 -17.08 7.84 9.12
N ILE A 361 -15.77 7.76 9.34
CA ILE A 361 -15.09 6.55 9.77
C ILE A 361 -15.69 6.08 11.10
N LYS A 362 -15.60 6.90 12.16
CA LYS A 362 -16.01 6.51 13.52
C LYS A 362 -17.47 6.06 13.60
N GLU A 363 -18.37 6.79 12.97
CA GLU A 363 -19.80 6.50 13.06
C GLU A 363 -20.18 5.25 12.25
N ALA A 364 -19.50 4.97 11.13
CA ALA A 364 -19.65 3.72 10.40
C ALA A 364 -19.03 2.53 11.16
N LEU A 365 -17.87 2.76 11.79
CA LEU A 365 -17.31 2.14 13.00
C LEU A 365 -18.32 1.40 13.88
N GLU A 366 -19.10 2.26 14.51
CA GLU A 366 -19.98 1.97 15.64
C GLU A 366 -21.34 1.42 15.17
N ALA A 367 -21.68 1.57 13.89
CA ALA A 367 -22.91 1.04 13.32
C ALA A 367 -22.89 -0.50 13.30
N LYS A 368 -24.05 -1.12 13.59
CA LYS A 368 -24.26 -2.57 13.49
C LYS A 368 -24.31 -3.08 12.04
N GLY A 369 -24.49 -2.17 11.10
CA GLY A 369 -24.64 -2.43 9.67
C GLY A 369 -24.90 -1.10 8.96
N LEU A 370 -24.66 -1.08 7.66
CA LEU A 370 -24.83 0.10 6.82
C LEU A 370 -25.85 -0.21 5.71
N ILE A 371 -26.64 0.79 5.34
CA ILE A 371 -27.62 0.71 4.25
C ILE A 371 -27.51 1.93 3.34
N ILE A 372 -27.91 1.75 2.09
CA ILE A 372 -28.08 2.82 1.10
C ILE A 372 -29.42 2.59 0.40
N GLY A 373 -30.41 3.43 0.71
CA GLY A 373 -31.78 3.19 0.28
C GLY A 373 -32.28 1.84 0.79
N LYS A 374 -32.69 0.95 -0.14
CA LYS A 374 -33.11 -0.42 0.18
C LYS A 374 -31.97 -1.43 0.30
N TYR A 375 -30.77 -1.07 -0.14
CA TYR A 375 -29.65 -2.01 -0.25
C TYR A 375 -28.88 -2.09 1.08
N ALA A 376 -28.70 -3.32 1.57
CA ALA A 376 -27.82 -3.60 2.69
C ALA A 376 -26.37 -3.74 2.20
N LEU A 377 -25.45 -3.18 2.98
CA LEU A 377 -24.02 -3.41 2.80
C LEU A 377 -23.61 -4.65 3.61
N GLU A 378 -22.79 -5.50 3.00
CA GLU A 378 -22.15 -6.60 3.71
C GLU A 378 -21.23 -6.02 4.78
N ASP A 379 -21.43 -6.44 6.03
CA ASP A 379 -20.49 -6.11 7.09
C ASP A 379 -19.21 -6.91 6.86
N SER A 380 -18.07 -6.23 6.72
CA SER A 380 -16.77 -6.89 6.70
C SER A 380 -16.54 -7.76 7.95
N LYS A 381 -17.27 -7.51 9.05
CA LYS A 381 -17.23 -8.30 10.29
C LYS A 381 -17.71 -9.74 10.12
N THR A 382 -18.65 -10.03 9.21
CA THR A 382 -19.11 -11.42 8.97
C THR A 382 -18.20 -12.20 8.03
N LYS A 383 -17.25 -11.52 7.37
CA LYS A 383 -16.20 -12.12 6.53
C LYS A 383 -14.81 -11.94 7.13
N GLU A 384 -14.67 -11.78 8.46
CA GLU A 384 -13.38 -11.93 9.16
C GLU A 384 -12.93 -13.39 9.28
N GLU A 385 -13.73 -14.34 8.80
CA GLU A 385 -13.22 -15.61 8.27
C GLU A 385 -12.62 -15.44 6.85
N ALA A 386 -12.11 -14.25 6.53
CA ALA A 386 -11.25 -14.03 5.38
C ALA A 386 -9.97 -14.81 5.62
N VAL A 387 -9.98 -16.08 5.22
CA VAL A 387 -8.85 -16.97 4.97
C VAL A 387 -7.57 -16.43 5.60
N GLN A 388 -7.48 -16.48 6.94
CA GLN A 388 -6.18 -16.56 7.56
C GLN A 388 -5.60 -17.82 6.93
N ILE A 389 -4.66 -17.69 6.00
CA ILE A 389 -3.81 -18.82 5.63
C ILE A 389 -3.03 -19.09 6.91
N VAL A 390 -3.63 -19.91 7.76
CA VAL A 390 -3.01 -20.40 8.96
C VAL A 390 -2.11 -21.51 8.49
N TYR A 391 -0.80 -21.28 8.59
CA TYR A 391 0.16 -22.33 8.35
C TYR A 391 0.27 -23.13 9.64
N ASP A 392 -0.07 -24.41 9.57
CA ASP A 392 0.24 -25.32 10.67
C ASP A 392 1.75 -25.50 10.73
N PHE A 393 2.36 -25.01 11.81
CA PHE A 393 3.78 -25.16 12.06
C PHE A 393 3.98 -26.25 13.11
N LYS A 394 4.65 -27.32 12.72
CA LYS A 394 5.09 -28.37 13.64
C LYS A 394 6.61 -28.49 13.57
N CYS A 395 7.29 -28.22 14.66
CA CYS A 395 8.73 -28.41 14.71
C CYS A 395 9.08 -29.89 14.53
N SER A 396 10.08 -30.17 13.70
CA SER A 396 10.55 -31.54 13.46
C SER A 396 11.45 -32.10 14.57
N ASN A 397 11.95 -31.24 15.46
CA ASN A 397 12.93 -31.59 16.50
C ASN A 397 12.39 -31.43 17.93
N CYS A 398 11.22 -30.83 18.12
CA CYS A 398 10.55 -30.74 19.42
C CYS A 398 9.02 -30.76 19.27
N ASN A 399 8.32 -30.78 20.39
CA ASN A 399 6.85 -30.85 20.41
C ASN A 399 6.15 -29.51 20.13
N LEU A 400 6.87 -28.46 19.70
CA LEU A 400 6.24 -27.18 19.38
C LEU A 400 5.35 -27.33 18.15
N ASN A 401 4.05 -27.15 18.38
CA ASN A 401 3.02 -27.12 17.36
C ASN A 401 2.19 -25.86 17.54
N GLU A 402 2.21 -24.97 16.55
CA GLU A 402 1.56 -23.68 16.63
C GLU A 402 1.00 -23.25 15.27
N LYS A 403 0.04 -22.32 15.31
CA LYS A 403 -0.60 -21.76 14.12
C LYS A 403 0.09 -20.45 13.71
N ALA A 404 0.72 -20.44 12.54
CA ALA A 404 1.34 -19.22 12.01
C ALA A 404 0.36 -18.44 11.14
N HIS A 405 0.38 -17.11 11.22
CA HIS A 405 -0.47 -16.23 10.42
C HIS A 405 0.12 -15.90 9.05
N TYR A 406 1.41 -16.19 8.83
CA TYR A 406 2.13 -15.92 7.58
C TYR A 406 3.40 -16.78 7.50
N LYS A 407 3.77 -17.21 6.28
CA LYS A 407 5.08 -17.80 5.97
C LYS A 407 5.75 -16.98 4.88
N GLY A 408 6.91 -16.39 5.16
CA GLY A 408 7.65 -15.58 4.19
C GLY A 408 8.56 -14.55 4.84
N GLN A 409 9.11 -13.63 4.03
CA GLN A 409 10.06 -12.61 4.50
C GLN A 409 9.40 -11.30 4.92
N LYS A 410 8.23 -10.95 4.36
CA LYS A 410 7.59 -9.64 4.56
C LYS A 410 6.17 -9.82 5.08
N PRO A 411 5.98 -10.00 6.41
CA PRO A 411 4.67 -10.21 6.99
C PRO A 411 3.73 -9.03 6.66
N PRO A 412 2.55 -9.26 6.05
CA PRO A 412 1.68 -8.19 5.56
C PRO A 412 1.11 -7.32 6.69
N PHE A 413 1.10 -7.85 7.93
CA PHE A 413 0.67 -7.14 9.14
C PHE A 413 1.78 -6.37 9.86
N SER A 414 3.02 -6.37 9.31
CA SER A 414 4.13 -5.59 9.84
C SER A 414 4.86 -4.85 8.72
N ARG A 415 4.47 -3.58 8.49
CA ARG A 415 4.96 -2.74 7.39
C ARG A 415 6.46 -2.40 7.48
N ASN A 416 7.06 -2.50 8.67
CA ASN A 416 8.43 -2.06 8.95
C ASN A 416 9.41 -3.20 9.24
N ILE A 417 9.02 -4.47 9.03
CA ILE A 417 9.88 -5.62 9.31
C ILE A 417 10.03 -6.47 8.06
N VAL A 418 11.28 -6.65 7.64
CA VAL A 418 11.69 -7.62 6.61
C VAL A 418 12.60 -8.64 7.28
N LEU A 419 12.19 -9.91 7.26
CA LEU A 419 12.99 -11.02 7.76
C LEU A 419 14.04 -11.40 6.74
N ARG A 420 15.20 -11.84 7.22
CA ARG A 420 16.33 -12.24 6.36
C ARG A 420 16.07 -13.50 5.54
N HIS A 421 15.13 -14.34 5.96
CA HIS A 421 14.72 -15.54 5.24
C HIS A 421 13.24 -15.85 5.47
N PRO A 422 12.60 -16.65 4.60
CA PRO A 422 11.22 -17.09 4.80
C PRO A 422 11.07 -17.76 6.16
N SER A 423 10.13 -17.26 6.96
CA SER A 423 9.88 -17.74 8.32
C SER A 423 8.39 -17.84 8.60
N TYR A 424 8.02 -18.72 9.51
CA TYR A 424 6.68 -18.82 10.07
C TYR A 424 6.51 -17.72 11.13
N VAL A 425 5.52 -16.86 10.92
CA VAL A 425 5.30 -15.65 11.72
C VAL A 425 3.85 -15.62 12.19
N MET A 426 3.65 -15.23 13.44
CA MET A 426 2.34 -14.88 13.98
C MET A 426 2.31 -13.45 14.51
N LYS A 427 1.14 -12.83 14.56
CA LYS A 427 0.93 -11.59 15.33
C LYS A 427 1.22 -11.87 16.80
N ASP A 428 1.91 -10.96 17.49
CA ASP A 428 2.13 -11.11 18.93
C ASP A 428 0.79 -10.96 19.69
N PRO A 429 0.26 -12.02 20.32
CA PRO A 429 -1.04 -11.98 20.99
C PRO A 429 -1.03 -11.11 22.26
N PHE A 430 0.15 -10.71 22.75
CA PHE A 430 0.31 -9.89 23.95
C PHE A 430 0.64 -8.42 23.64
N SER A 431 0.73 -8.07 22.36
CA SER A 431 1.02 -6.70 21.95
C SER A 431 -0.25 -5.85 21.85
N PRO A 432 -0.23 -4.58 22.30
CA PRO A 432 -1.35 -3.67 22.13
C PRO A 432 -1.75 -3.57 20.65
N PRO A 433 -3.06 -3.49 20.34
CA PRO A 433 -3.54 -3.40 18.97
C PRO A 433 -2.89 -2.20 18.24
N GLY A 434 -2.53 -2.40 16.97
CA GLY A 434 -1.97 -1.35 16.11
C GLY A 434 -0.44 -1.16 16.17
N LYS A 435 0.29 -1.85 17.05
CA LYS A 435 1.77 -1.75 17.08
C LYS A 435 2.50 -2.59 16.04
N GLY A 436 1.82 -3.55 15.40
CA GLY A 436 2.41 -4.39 14.35
C GLY A 436 3.54 -5.32 14.84
N GLU A 437 3.60 -5.62 16.14
CA GLU A 437 4.60 -6.53 16.70
C GLU A 437 4.32 -7.99 16.26
N ILE A 438 5.37 -8.69 15.87
CA ILE A 438 5.31 -10.06 15.33
C ILE A 438 6.13 -11.00 16.20
N LEU A 439 5.74 -12.28 16.22
CA LEU A 439 6.52 -13.38 16.76
C LEU A 439 6.96 -14.29 15.62
N VAL A 440 8.25 -14.60 15.59
CA VAL A 440 8.80 -15.61 14.66
C VAL A 440 8.80 -16.95 15.39
N ILE A 441 8.11 -17.94 14.82
CA ILE A 441 7.95 -19.28 15.42
C ILE A 441 9.12 -20.18 15.01
N GLY A 442 9.48 -20.12 13.72
CA GLY A 442 10.45 -21.02 13.11
C GLY A 442 10.60 -20.78 11.62
N SER A 443 11.29 -21.68 10.95
CA SER A 443 11.55 -21.65 9.50
C SER A 443 11.92 -23.04 9.01
N ASP A 444 11.91 -23.25 7.69
CA ASP A 444 12.38 -24.50 7.11
C ASP A 444 13.91 -24.59 7.20
N CYS A 445 14.41 -25.79 7.46
CA CYS A 445 15.84 -26.08 7.41
C CYS A 445 16.35 -25.94 5.98
N ALA A 446 17.40 -25.17 5.76
CA ALA A 446 17.98 -24.95 4.43
C ALA A 446 18.63 -26.17 3.74
N ILE A 447 18.67 -27.32 4.41
CA ILE A 447 19.25 -28.57 3.89
C ILE A 447 18.18 -29.63 3.66
N CYS A 448 17.27 -29.83 4.63
CA CYS A 448 16.27 -30.90 4.56
C CYS A 448 14.83 -30.40 4.39
N ASP A 449 14.62 -29.09 4.28
CA ASP A 449 13.32 -28.39 4.14
C ASP A 449 12.30 -28.68 5.26
N LYS A 450 12.71 -29.38 6.31
CA LYS A 450 11.87 -29.66 7.47
C LYS A 450 11.66 -28.41 8.32
N PRO A 451 10.43 -28.12 8.78
CA PRO A 451 10.16 -26.99 9.67
C PRO A 451 10.81 -27.18 11.04
N VAL A 452 11.56 -26.17 11.49
CA VAL A 452 12.23 -26.15 12.81
C VAL A 452 12.03 -24.83 13.53
N CYS A 453 11.81 -24.90 14.84
CA CYS A 453 11.54 -23.72 15.65
C CYS A 453 12.81 -22.95 15.95
N ILE A 454 12.67 -21.68 16.34
CA ILE A 454 13.80 -20.81 16.68
C ILE A 454 14.53 -21.18 17.99
N SER A 455 14.13 -22.26 18.66
CA SER A 455 14.84 -22.73 19.85
C SER A 455 16.27 -23.13 19.46
N LYS A 456 17.24 -22.72 20.28
CA LYS A 456 18.65 -23.13 20.13
C LYS A 456 18.86 -24.64 20.22
N ASP A 457 17.90 -25.33 20.84
CA ASP A 457 17.93 -26.78 21.00
C ASP A 457 17.39 -27.51 19.75
N CYS A 458 16.85 -26.77 18.77
CA CYS A 458 16.21 -27.31 17.58
C CYS A 458 16.81 -26.77 16.28
N SER A 459 17.29 -25.52 16.28
CA SER A 459 17.87 -24.90 15.09
C SER A 459 19.03 -23.96 15.39
N LEU A 460 19.86 -23.79 14.38
CA LEU A 460 20.95 -22.84 14.31
C LEU A 460 20.68 -21.84 13.20
N PHE A 461 20.75 -20.54 13.50
CA PHE A 461 20.64 -19.47 12.50
C PHE A 461 22.00 -18.86 12.22
N TYR A 462 22.35 -18.76 10.93
CA TYR A 462 23.51 -18.00 10.45
C TYR A 462 23.13 -17.04 9.33
N ILE A 463 22.97 -17.56 8.11
CA ILE A 463 22.41 -16.85 6.94
C ILE A 463 20.98 -17.36 6.69
N LYS A 464 20.82 -18.68 6.79
CA LYS A 464 19.54 -19.40 6.81
C LYS A 464 19.44 -20.17 8.13
N SER A 465 18.28 -20.78 8.37
CA SER A 465 18.08 -21.68 9.50
C SER A 465 18.41 -23.11 9.12
N TYR A 466 19.06 -23.82 10.03
CA TYR A 466 19.42 -25.23 9.88
C TYR A 466 18.87 -25.99 11.09
N CYS A 467 18.25 -27.15 10.88
CA CYS A 467 17.94 -28.04 12.01
C CYS A 467 19.25 -28.53 12.63
N LEU A 468 19.23 -28.84 13.92
CA LEU A 468 20.43 -29.24 14.65
C LEU A 468 21.08 -30.50 14.05
N ASP A 469 20.28 -31.44 13.55
CA ASP A 469 20.77 -32.66 12.91
C ASP A 469 21.57 -32.37 11.64
N CYS A 470 21.05 -31.49 10.78
CA CYS A 470 21.74 -31.05 9.58
C CYS A 470 22.95 -30.18 9.92
N ALA A 471 22.86 -29.31 10.93
CA ALA A 471 23.99 -28.50 11.38
C ALA A 471 25.15 -29.37 11.88
N ASN A 472 24.86 -30.42 12.66
CA ASN A 472 25.88 -31.35 13.17
C ASN A 472 26.44 -32.23 12.05
N LYS A 473 25.60 -32.75 11.16
CA LYS A 473 26.04 -33.59 10.03
C LYS A 473 26.96 -32.84 9.06
N HIS A 474 26.70 -31.55 8.88
CA HIS A 474 27.48 -30.68 8.00
C HIS A 474 28.37 -29.71 8.77
N TYR A 475 28.71 -30.03 10.03
CA TYR A 475 29.44 -29.15 10.94
C TYR A 475 30.75 -28.64 10.32
N GLU A 476 31.45 -29.50 9.59
CA GLU A 476 32.73 -29.15 8.95
C GLU A 476 32.62 -28.05 7.89
N THR A 477 31.42 -27.87 7.31
CA THR A 477 31.15 -26.88 6.26
C THR A 477 30.80 -25.49 6.81
N PHE A 478 30.56 -25.37 8.12
CA PHE A 478 30.29 -24.08 8.75
C PHE A 478 31.61 -23.32 9.01
N PRO A 479 31.59 -21.98 8.93
CA PRO A 479 32.70 -21.13 9.34
C PRO A 479 33.18 -21.43 10.78
N VAL A 480 34.47 -21.24 11.03
CA VAL A 480 35.12 -21.54 12.33
C VAL A 480 34.47 -20.77 13.48
N GLU A 481 33.86 -19.62 13.20
CA GLU A 481 33.18 -18.77 14.18
C GLU A 481 31.85 -19.34 14.70
N ILE A 482 31.30 -20.34 14.02
CA ILE A 482 30.03 -21.01 14.35
C ILE A 482 30.27 -22.39 14.98
N LYS A 483 31.39 -23.01 14.61
CA LYS A 483 31.90 -24.24 15.21
C LYS A 483 32.12 -24.05 16.71
#